data_AF-X0UEU4-F1
#
_entry.id   AF-X0UEU4-F1
#
_cell.length_a   1.000
_cell.length_b   1.000
_cell.length_c   1.000
_cell.angle_alpha   90.00
_cell.angle_beta   90.00
_cell.angle_gamma   90.00
#
_symmetry.space_group_name_H-M   'P 1'
#
loop_
_entity.id
_entity.type
_entity.pdbx_description
1 polymer ?
#
loop_
_entity_poly.entity_id
_entity_poly.type
_entity_poly.pdbx_seq_one_letter_code
_entity_poly.pdbx_strand_id
1 'polypeptide(L)' 'MPRIKGWGHRKDDNHSEIQGYFEDLKCKTKDVSGIKGFCDLIVKRGSQVRFIEIKDPTKVPSQRKLTAAEQEFAD' A
#
# COMPACT_ATOMS: atom_id res chain seq x y z
N MET A 1 17.46 -20.30 -17.26
CA MET A 1 16.58 -20.50 -16.08
C MET A 1 15.28 -19.74 -16.31
N PRO A 2 14.11 -20.39 -16.33
CA PRO A 2 12.86 -19.68 -16.54
C PRO A 2 12.50 -18.93 -15.25
N ARG A 3 12.30 -17.61 -15.35
CA ARG A 3 11.77 -16.79 -14.26
C ARG A 3 10.32 -17.20 -14.02
N ILE A 4 10.07 -17.90 -12.92
CA ILE A 4 8.71 -18.10 -12.39
C ILE A 4 8.13 -16.70 -12.17
N LYS A 5 7.17 -16.32 -13.01
CA LYS A 5 6.42 -15.07 -12.88
C LYS A 5 5.50 -15.27 -11.67
N GLY A 6 6.04 -15.04 -10.48
CA GLY A 6 5.22 -14.98 -9.27
C GLY A 6 4.10 -13.99 -9.53
N TRP A 7 2.86 -14.40 -9.26
CA TRP A 7 1.71 -13.50 -9.21
C TRP A 7 1.94 -12.57 -8.03
N GLY A 8 2.84 -11.58 -8.20
CA GLY A 8 3.03 -10.52 -7.24
C GLY A 8 1.69 -9.84 -7.05
N HIS A 9 1.31 -9.61 -5.80
CA HIS A 9 0.18 -8.77 -5.45
C HIS A 9 0.20 -7.54 -6.36
N ARG A 10 -0.87 -7.40 -7.17
CA ARG A 10 -0.91 -6.37 -8.21
C ARG A 10 -1.04 -5.04 -7.47
N LYS A 11 0.06 -4.31 -7.41
CA LYS A 11 0.15 -2.93 -6.91
C LYS A 11 -0.92 -2.10 -7.62
N ASP A 12 -1.73 -1.36 -6.86
CA ASP A 12 -2.74 -0.48 -7.45
C ASP A 12 -2.05 0.66 -8.23
N ASP A 13 -2.64 1.05 -9.37
CA ASP A 13 -2.00 1.95 -10.34
C ASP A 13 -1.70 3.34 -9.75
N ASN A 14 -2.48 3.76 -8.75
CA ASN A 14 -2.33 5.03 -8.03
C ASN A 14 -1.25 5.01 -6.93
N HIS A 15 -0.63 3.86 -6.64
CA HIS A 15 0.31 3.76 -5.53
C HIS A 15 1.52 4.68 -5.70
N SER A 16 2.14 4.68 -6.89
CA SER A 16 3.33 5.50 -7.15
C SER A 16 3.04 7.01 -7.05
N GLU A 17 1.86 7.44 -7.46
CA GLU A 17 1.41 8.83 -7.33
C GLU A 17 1.27 9.23 -5.85
N ILE A 18 0.59 8.39 -5.05
CA ILE A 18 0.38 8.65 -3.62
C ILE A 18 1.72 8.65 -2.87
N GLN A 19 2.63 7.72 -3.20
CA GLN A 19 3.97 7.70 -2.62
C GLN A 19 4.73 9.00 -2.93
N GLY A 20 4.73 9.44 -4.21
CA GLY A 20 5.37 10.69 -4.63
C GLY A 20 4.81 11.91 -3.89
N TYR A 21 3.49 11.97 -3.71
CA TYR A 21 2.85 13.04 -2.94
C TYR A 21 3.37 13.14 -1.50
N PHE A 22 3.57 12.00 -0.82
CA PHE A 22 4.17 12.02 0.53
C PHE A 22 5.64 12.44 0.52
N GLU A 23 6.41 12.03 -0.48
CA GLU A 23 7.81 12.42 -0.64
C GLU A 23 7.94 13.93 -0.88
N ASP A 24 7.05 14.52 -1.69
CA ASP A 24 6.98 15.96 -1.93
C ASP A 24 6.67 16.74 -0.65
N LEU A 25 5.82 16.18 0.22
CA LEU A 25 5.56 16.69 1.57
C LEU A 25 6.69 16.44 2.58
N LYS A 26 7.86 16.00 2.12
CA LYS A 26 9.07 15.71 2.91
C LYS A 26 8.88 14.57 3.93
N CYS A 27 7.95 13.66 3.66
CA CYS A 27 7.86 12.41 4.40
C CYS A 27 8.90 11.41 3.88
N LYS A 28 9.30 10.48 4.76
CA LYS A 28 10.02 9.27 4.35
C LYS A 28 8.99 8.18 4.09
N THR A 29 9.07 7.55 2.93
CA THR A 29 8.14 6.51 2.47
C THR A 29 8.86 5.16 2.41
N LYS A 30 8.12 4.08 2.62
CA LYS A 30 8.59 2.72 2.37
C LYS A 30 7.46 1.90 1.77
N ASP A 31 7.64 1.50 0.51
CA ASP A 31 6.76 0.57 -0.17
C ASP A 31 6.91 -0.84 0.44
N VAL A 32 5.76 -1.37 0.88
CA VAL A 32 5.59 -2.67 1.53
C VAL A 32 4.43 -3.46 0.90
N SER A 33 3.90 -3.02 -0.25
CA SER A 33 2.72 -3.63 -0.90
C SER A 33 2.93 -5.07 -1.38
N GLY A 34 4.18 -5.56 -1.35
CA GLY A 34 4.51 -6.96 -1.62
C GLY A 34 4.24 -7.90 -0.44
N ILE A 35 3.96 -7.38 0.76
CA ILE A 35 3.70 -8.16 1.96
C ILE A 35 2.20 -8.42 2.07
N LYS A 36 1.80 -9.68 1.90
CA LYS A 36 0.39 -10.08 1.95
C LYS A 36 -0.19 -9.88 3.35
N GLY A 37 -1.37 -9.26 3.43
CA GLY A 37 -2.09 -9.04 4.69
C GLY A 37 -1.51 -7.92 5.55
N PHE A 38 -0.66 -7.07 4.97
CA PHE A 38 -0.10 -5.88 5.58
C PHE A 38 -0.57 -4.63 4.82
N CYS A 39 -0.13 -3.45 5.24
CA CYS A 39 -0.39 -2.22 4.48
C CYS A 39 0.46 -2.11 3.22
N ASP A 40 0.06 -1.22 2.31
CA ASP A 40 0.81 -0.89 1.09
C ASP A 40 2.02 0.03 1.32
N LEU A 41 1.89 1.03 2.19
CA LEU A 41 2.87 2.11 2.33
C LEU A 41 3.06 2.51 3.79
N ILE A 42 4.32 2.53 4.24
CA ILE A 42 4.69 3.15 5.53
C ILE A 42 5.17 4.57 5.28
N VAL A 43 4.60 5.54 5.98
CA VAL A 43 4.95 6.95 5.88
C VAL A 43 5.42 7.47 7.23
N LYS A 44 6.59 8.11 7.25
CA LYS A 44 7.16 8.75 8.44
C LYS A 44 7.37 10.24 8.23
N ARG A 45 6.89 11.06 9.18
CA ARG A 45 7.17 12.50 9.27
C ARG A 45 7.54 12.86 10.70
N GLY A 46 8.80 13.22 10.92
CA GLY A 46 9.33 13.44 12.27
C GLY A 46 9.24 12.18 13.13
N SER A 47 8.53 12.27 14.26
CA SER A 47 8.27 11.15 15.17
C SER A 47 7.02 10.34 14.82
N GLN A 48 6.20 10.80 13.87
CA GLN A 48 4.97 10.12 13.49
C GLN A 48 5.24 9.08 12.41
N VAL A 49 4.70 7.89 12.61
CA VAL A 49 4.67 6.80 11.62
C VAL A 49 3.21 6.45 11.36
N ARG A 50 2.86 6.33 10.07
CA ARG A 50 1.54 5.94 9.59
C ARG A 50 1.70 4.75 8.66
N PHE A 51 0.78 3.80 8.79
CA PHE A 51 0.61 2.67 7.90
C PHE A 51 -0.58 2.99 7.01
N ILE A 52 -0.38 2.93 5.70
CA ILE A 52 -1.36 3.40 4.71
C ILE A 52 -1.66 2.25 3.76
N GLU A 53 -2.94 1.90 3.72
CA GLU A 53 -3.50 1.05 2.68
C GLU A 53 -4.04 1.92 1.55
N ILE A 54 -3.71 1.57 0.31
CA ILE A 54 -4.12 2.31 -0.88
C ILE A 54 -5.17 1.50 -1.61
N LYS A 55 -6.33 2.11 -1.85
CA LYS A 55 -7.42 1.51 -2.62
C LYS A 55 -7.70 2.36 -3.85
N ASP A 56 -7.86 1.70 -4.99
CA ASP A 56 -8.27 2.37 -6.23
C ASP A 56 -9.70 2.97 -6.10
N PRO A 57 -9.86 4.30 -6.22
CA PRO A 57 -11.14 4.97 -6.09
C PRO A 57 -12.09 4.72 -7.26
N THR A 58 -11.64 4.10 -8.36
CA THR A 58 -12.50 3.76 -9.51
C THR A 58 -13.24 2.42 -9.32
N LYS A 59 -12.73 1.54 -8.43
CA LYS A 59 -13.36 0.25 -8.12
C LYS A 59 -14.67 0.42 -7.37
N VAL A 60 -15.56 -0.56 -7.35
CA VAL A 60 -16.82 -0.46 -6.57
C VAL A 60 -16.54 -0.46 -5.06
N PRO A 61 -17.42 0.10 -4.20
CA PRO A 61 -17.17 0.18 -2.76
C PRO A 61 -16.81 -1.14 -2.06
N SER A 62 -17.39 -2.26 -2.49
CA SER A 62 -17.05 -3.59 -1.97
C SER A 62 -15.60 -4.00 -2.24
N GLN A 63 -15.01 -3.52 -3.35
CA GLN A 63 -13.62 -3.76 -3.73
C GLN A 63 -12.65 -2.72 -3.14
N ARG A 64 -13.16 -1.68 -2.47
CA ARG A 64 -12.36 -0.69 -1.73
C ARG A 64 -12.22 -1.02 -0.24
N LYS A 65 -12.82 -2.13 0.21
CA LYS A 65 -12.72 -2.56 1.62
C LYS A 65 -11.35 -3.19 1.87
N LEU A 66 -10.92 -3.12 3.13
CA LEU A 66 -9.82 -3.95 3.59
C LEU A 66 -10.18 -5.43 3.40
N THR A 67 -9.19 -6.23 3.03
CA THR A 67 -9.30 -7.69 3.13
C THR A 67 -9.35 -8.10 4.60
N ALA A 68 -9.82 -9.32 4.89
CA ALA A 68 -9.88 -9.81 6.27
C ALA A 68 -8.49 -9.78 6.96
N ALA A 69 -7.43 -10.10 6.22
CA ALA A 69 -6.06 -10.06 6.75
C ALA A 69 -5.54 -8.63 6.95
N GLU A 70 -5.87 -7.69 6.05
CA GLU A 70 -5.54 -6.27 6.25
C GLU A 70 -6.28 -5.67 7.46
N GLN A 71 -7.54 -6.09 7.68
CA GLN A 71 -8.31 -5.69 8.85
C GLN A 71 -7.70 -6.26 10.14
N GLU A 72 -7.30 -7.54 10.14
CA GLU A 72 -6.59 -8.16 11.27
C GLU A 72 -5.28 -7.43 11.61
N PHE A 73 -4.57 -6.92 10.61
CA PHE A 73 -3.40 -6.07 10.86
C PHE A 73 -3.74 -4.68 11.42
N ALA A 74 -4.90 -4.14 11.06
CA ALA A 74 -5.32 -2.79 11.46
C ALA A 74 -5.88 -2.73 12.89
N ASP A 75 -6.44 -3.84 13.39
CA ASP A 75 -7.01 -3.99 14.74
C ASP A 75 -5.93 -4.20 15.81
#